data_AF-A0A838FD16-F1
#
_entry.id   AF-A0A838FD16-F1
#
_cell.length_a   1.000
_cell.length_b   1.000
_cell.length_c   1.000
_cell.angle_alpha   90.00
_cell.angle_beta   90.00
_cell.angle_gamma   90.00
#
_symmetry.space_group_name_H-M   'P 1'
#
loop_
_entity.id
_entity.type
_entity.pdbx_description
1 polymer ?
#
loop_
_entity_poly.entity_id
_entity_poly.type
_entity_poly.pdbx_seq_one_letter_code
_entity_poly.pdbx_strand_id
1 'polypeptide(L)'
;AVNAACEKLKEAGAKRTILLNVGGAFHSPLMEPARQELEAALINSTFSAPVCPVYQNVSATAVVDPEMIQKNLIAQLTAPVLWWQSVEAMIKDGAKTFIECGPGNVLQGLIKKINKNVTAINV
;
A
#
# COMPACT_ATOMS: atom_id res chain seq x y z
N ALA A 1 -3.21 0.10 22.81
CA ALA A 1 -3.86 -0.84 21.87
C ALA A 1 -2.87 -1.83 21.24
N VAL A 2 -1.87 -1.38 20.48
CA VAL A 2 -0.92 -2.27 19.75
C VAL A 2 -0.14 -3.21 20.69
N ASN A 3 0.36 -2.71 21.83
CA ASN A 3 1.05 -3.56 22.83
C ASN A 3 0.14 -4.68 23.35
N ALA A 4 -1.10 -4.36 23.69
CA ALA A 4 -2.07 -5.35 24.15
C ALA A 4 -2.41 -6.38 23.05
N ALA A 5 -2.48 -5.96 21.79
CA ALA A 5 -2.65 -6.88 20.66
C ALA A 5 -1.42 -7.80 20.50
N CYS A 6 -0.21 -7.28 20.67
CA CYS A 6 1.02 -8.08 20.61
C CYS A 6 1.05 -9.19 21.65
N GLU A 7 0.63 -8.91 22.89
CA GLU A 7 0.58 -9.91 23.96
C GLU A 7 -0.51 -10.96 23.70
N LYS A 8 -1.73 -10.53 23.37
CA LYS A 8 -2.83 -11.46 23.03
C LYS A 8 -2.50 -12.37 21.85
N LEU A 9 -1.77 -11.88 20.84
CA LEU A 9 -1.36 -12.69 19.69
C LEU A 9 -0.28 -13.71 20.08
N LYS A 10 0.67 -13.36 20.96
CA LYS A 10 1.65 -14.32 21.49
C LYS A 10 0.96 -15.41 22.30
N GLU A 11 0.01 -15.05 23.17
CA GLU A 11 -0.81 -16.00 23.93
C GLU A 11 -1.60 -16.94 23.00
N ALA A 12 -2.09 -16.42 21.88
CA ALA A 12 -2.76 -17.21 20.84
C ALA A 12 -1.82 -18.05 19.94
N GLY A 13 -0.51 -18.08 20.23
CA GLY A 13 0.46 -18.93 19.54
C GLY A 13 1.19 -18.28 18.35
N ALA A 14 1.07 -16.96 18.16
CA ALA A 14 1.88 -16.27 17.16
C ALA A 14 3.37 -16.43 17.49
N LYS A 15 4.15 -16.95 16.53
CA LYS A 15 5.60 -17.17 16.70
C LYS A 15 6.37 -15.91 17.05
N ARG A 16 5.92 -14.75 16.56
CA ARG A 16 6.56 -13.45 16.81
C ARG A 16 5.56 -12.32 16.63
N THR A 17 5.63 -11.34 17.51
CA THR A 17 5.06 -10.00 17.31
C THR A 17 6.18 -8.98 17.48
N ILE A 18 6.16 -7.92 16.68
CA ILE A 18 7.24 -6.92 16.62
C ILE A 18 6.59 -5.55 16.58
N LEU A 19 6.94 -4.70 17.54
CA LEU A 19 6.64 -3.27 17.44
C LEU A 19 7.57 -2.64 16.43
N LEU A 20 7.00 -2.01 15.41
CA LEU A 20 7.77 -1.28 14.41
C LEU A 20 8.24 0.04 15.01
N ASN A 21 9.50 0.41 14.72
CA ASN A 21 10.04 1.72 15.08
C ASN A 21 9.57 2.76 14.07
N VAL A 22 8.35 3.27 14.26
CA VAL A 22 7.69 4.22 13.35
C VAL A 22 7.18 5.42 14.13
N GLY A 23 7.16 6.58 13.48
CA GLY A 23 6.75 7.85 14.10
C GLY A 23 5.24 8.02 14.31
N GLY A 24 4.40 7.11 13.79
CA GLY A 24 2.96 7.26 13.87
C GLY A 24 2.17 5.99 13.54
N ALA A 25 0.87 6.03 13.81
CA ALA A 25 -0.08 4.95 13.52
C ALA A 25 -0.65 5.09 12.10
N PHE A 26 0.23 5.02 11.09
CA PHE A 26 -0.14 5.15 9.68
C PHE A 26 -1.19 4.12 9.26
N HIS A 27 -2.02 4.47 8.27
CA HIS A 27 -3.08 3.59 7.74
C HIS A 27 -4.09 3.16 8.82
N SER A 28 -4.35 4.04 9.78
CA SER A 28 -5.35 3.82 10.84
C SER A 28 -6.27 5.03 10.97
N PRO A 29 -7.43 4.88 11.63
CA PRO A 29 -8.34 6.00 11.91
C PRO A 29 -7.68 7.16 12.67
N LEU A 30 -6.55 6.92 13.36
CA LEU A 30 -5.81 7.97 14.07
C LEU A 30 -5.14 8.98 13.14
N MET A 31 -5.04 8.68 11.84
CA MET A 31 -4.52 9.60 10.83
C MET A 31 -5.57 10.57 10.27
N GLU A 32 -6.80 10.57 10.78
CA GLU A 32 -7.87 11.43 10.26
C GLU A 32 -7.52 12.93 10.21
N PRO A 33 -6.86 13.54 11.22
CA PRO A 33 -6.43 14.93 11.12
C PRO A 33 -5.47 15.19 9.94
N ALA A 34 -4.49 14.31 9.76
CA ALA A 34 -3.56 14.39 8.63
C ALA A 34 -4.24 14.11 7.28
N ARG A 35 -5.30 13.30 7.26
CA ARG A 35 -6.09 13.01 6.06
C ARG A 35 -6.81 14.27 5.57
N GLN A 36 -7.34 15.09 6.49
CA GLN A 36 -8.01 16.35 6.17
C GLN A 36 -7.03 17.37 5.57
N GLU A 37 -5.83 17.48 6.13
CA GLU A 37 -4.77 18.34 5.58
C GLU A 37 -4.32 17.86 4.18
N LEU A 38 -4.15 16.55 4.01
CA LEU A 38 -3.83 15.94 2.72
C LEU A 38 -4.95 16.17 1.69
N GLU A 39 -6.21 16.03 2.08
CA GLU A 39 -7.37 16.29 1.24
C GLU A 39 -7.38 17.72 0.71
N ALA A 40 -7.15 18.70 1.57
CA ALA A 40 -7.05 20.10 1.15
C ALA A 40 -5.92 20.32 0.12
N ALA A 41 -4.76 19.69 0.31
CA ALA A 41 -3.66 19.78 -0.65
C ALA A 41 -3.97 19.09 -1.99
N LEU A 42 -4.60 17.91 -1.95
CA LEU A 42 -4.93 17.13 -3.14
C LEU A 42 -6.03 17.77 -3.97
N ILE A 43 -7.06 18.36 -3.35
CA ILE A 43 -8.16 19.08 -4.05
C ILE A 43 -7.60 20.27 -4.85
N ASN A 44 -6.56 20.92 -4.33
CA ASN A 44 -5.90 22.05 -4.99
C ASN A 44 -4.79 21.62 -5.99
N SER A 45 -4.56 20.32 -6.16
CA SER A 45 -3.56 19.78 -7.08
C SER A 45 -4.20 19.41 -8.42
N THR A 46 -3.44 19.55 -9.51
CA THR A 46 -3.90 19.13 -10.84
C THR A 46 -3.70 17.63 -11.03
N PHE A 47 -4.77 16.92 -11.41
CA PHE A 47 -4.72 15.52 -11.81
C PHE A 47 -4.97 15.41 -13.32
N SER A 48 -4.18 14.58 -13.99
CA SER A 48 -4.32 14.28 -15.41
C SER A 48 -4.49 12.78 -15.60
N ALA A 49 -5.15 12.39 -16.69
CA ALA A 49 -5.27 10.97 -17.04
C ALA A 49 -3.87 10.35 -17.16
N PRO A 50 -3.60 9.22 -16.47
CA PRO A 50 -2.30 8.59 -16.52
C PRO A 50 -2.10 7.88 -17.85
N VAL A 51 -0.84 7.76 -18.28
CA VAL A 51 -0.48 7.05 -19.53
C VAL A 51 -0.54 5.52 -19.39
N CYS A 52 -0.71 5.03 -18.17
CA CYS A 52 -0.88 3.62 -17.84
C CYS A 52 -1.78 3.46 -16.60
N PRO A 53 -2.38 2.29 -16.39
CA PRO A 53 -3.22 2.07 -15.22
C PRO A 53 -2.40 2.15 -13.92
N VAL A 54 -2.96 2.83 -12.92
CA VAL A 54 -2.37 2.96 -11.58
C VAL A 54 -3.10 2.03 -10.63
N TYR A 55 -2.41 1.03 -10.09
CA TYR A 55 -2.98 0.17 -9.05
C TYR A 55 -2.96 0.88 -7.71
N GLN A 56 -4.13 1.15 -7.15
CA GLN A 56 -4.25 1.92 -5.92
C GLN A 56 -4.42 1.02 -4.70
N ASN A 57 -3.65 1.29 -3.64
CA ASN A 57 -3.58 0.44 -2.44
C ASN A 57 -4.89 0.28 -1.69
N VAL A 58 -5.84 1.22 -1.85
CA VAL A 58 -7.14 1.18 -1.16
C VAL A 58 -8.10 0.20 -1.83
N SER A 59 -8.07 0.11 -3.15
CA SER A 59 -8.98 -0.71 -3.95
C SER A 59 -8.34 -1.99 -4.49
N ALA A 60 -7.00 -2.06 -4.51
CA ALA A 60 -6.22 -3.13 -5.14
C ALA A 60 -6.58 -3.38 -6.62
N THR A 61 -7.02 -2.34 -7.33
CA THR A 61 -7.43 -2.42 -8.73
C THR A 61 -6.73 -1.35 -9.56
N ALA A 62 -6.62 -1.61 -10.86
CA ALA A 62 -6.13 -0.69 -11.86
C ALA A 62 -7.11 0.48 -12.06
N VAL A 63 -6.64 1.71 -11.87
CA VAL A 63 -7.44 2.93 -12.03
C VAL A 63 -6.80 3.83 -13.09
N VAL A 64 -7.62 4.38 -13.99
CA VAL A 64 -7.21 5.33 -15.03
C VAL A 64 -7.95 6.66 -14.96
N ASP A 65 -9.02 6.73 -14.16
CA ASP A 65 -9.78 7.96 -13.95
C ASP A 65 -9.05 8.86 -12.93
N PRO A 66 -8.61 10.08 -13.31
CA PRO A 66 -7.91 10.99 -12.42
C PRO A 66 -8.73 11.38 -11.18
N GLU A 67 -10.06 11.50 -11.27
CA GLU A 67 -10.91 11.84 -10.13
C GLU A 67 -10.94 10.71 -9.11
N MET A 68 -11.09 9.47 -9.59
CA MET A 68 -10.98 8.27 -8.76
C MET A 68 -9.59 8.14 -8.13
N ILE A 69 -8.53 8.48 -8.86
CA ILE A 69 -7.16 8.45 -8.33
C ILE A 69 -7.02 9.40 -7.15
N GLN A 70 -7.46 10.66 -7.30
CA GLN A 70 -7.45 11.66 -6.24
C GLN A 70 -8.24 11.20 -5.02
N LYS A 71 -9.48 10.70 -5.22
CA LYS A 71 -10.33 10.20 -4.13
C LYS A 71 -9.66 9.07 -3.34
N ASN A 72 -9.05 8.12 -4.03
CA ASN A 72 -8.37 7.00 -3.38
C ASN A 72 -7.07 7.42 -2.67
N LEU A 73 -6.35 8.41 -3.18
CA LEU A 73 -5.18 8.98 -2.48
C LEU A 73 -5.58 9.64 -1.16
N ILE A 74 -6.71 10.35 -1.13
CA ILE A 74 -7.26 10.92 0.11
C ILE A 74 -7.58 9.82 1.11
N ALA A 75 -8.25 8.75 0.67
CA ALA A 75 -8.62 7.63 1.55
C ALA A 75 -7.41 6.82 2.05
N GLN A 76 -6.30 6.79 1.30
CA GLN A 76 -5.16 5.91 1.57
C GLN A 76 -4.52 6.11 2.94
N LEU A 77 -4.57 7.33 3.50
CA LEU A 77 -3.89 7.62 4.76
C LEU A 77 -4.53 6.93 5.97
N THR A 78 -5.84 6.66 5.90
CA THR A 78 -6.61 5.99 6.96
C THR A 78 -7.04 4.57 6.58
N ALA A 79 -6.90 4.19 5.31
CA ALA A 79 -7.19 2.87 4.78
C ALA A 79 -5.95 1.93 4.81
N PRO A 80 -6.16 0.61 4.89
CA PRO A 80 -5.06 -0.36 4.80
C PRO A 80 -4.40 -0.33 3.42
N VAL A 81 -3.12 -0.70 3.38
CA VAL A 81 -2.40 -0.94 2.13
C VAL A 81 -2.65 -2.38 1.68
N LEU A 82 -3.53 -2.57 0.69
CA LEU A 82 -3.87 -3.89 0.12
C LEU A 82 -2.79 -4.38 -0.85
N TRP A 83 -1.53 -4.44 -0.39
CA TRP A 83 -0.37 -4.76 -1.21
C TRP A 83 -0.45 -6.15 -1.84
N TRP A 84 -0.82 -7.17 -1.06
CA TRP A 84 -0.91 -8.55 -1.54
C TRP A 84 -1.89 -8.64 -2.72
N GLN A 85 -3.09 -8.10 -2.52
CA GLN A 85 -4.16 -8.08 -3.51
C GLN A 85 -3.76 -7.25 -4.74
N SER A 86 -3.06 -6.13 -4.55
CA SER A 86 -2.60 -5.28 -5.65
C SER A 86 -1.64 -6.03 -6.56
N VAL A 87 -0.66 -6.74 -6.00
CA VAL A 87 0.29 -7.54 -6.79
C VAL A 87 -0.41 -8.74 -7.45
N GLU A 88 -1.33 -9.41 -6.76
CA GLU A 88 -2.14 -10.48 -7.37
C GLU A 88 -2.97 -9.98 -8.55
N ALA A 89 -3.57 -8.80 -8.43
CA ALA A 89 -4.32 -8.16 -9.50
C ALA A 89 -3.42 -7.83 -10.69
N MET A 90 -2.24 -7.23 -10.45
CA MET A 90 -1.26 -6.96 -11.51
C MET A 90 -0.86 -8.24 -12.27
N ILE A 91 -0.61 -9.34 -11.54
CA ILE A 91 -0.24 -10.63 -12.15
C ILE A 91 -1.41 -11.20 -12.96
N LYS A 92 -2.63 -11.14 -12.42
CA LYS A 92 -3.85 -11.58 -13.11
C LYS A 92 -4.07 -10.81 -14.41
N ASP A 93 -3.75 -9.52 -14.40
CA ASP A 93 -3.84 -8.63 -15.56
C ASP A 93 -2.64 -8.75 -16.51
N GLY A 94 -1.72 -9.68 -16.24
CA GLY A 94 -0.67 -10.11 -17.17
C GLY A 94 0.75 -9.63 -16.83
N ALA A 95 0.96 -8.97 -15.69
CA ALA A 95 2.30 -8.55 -15.26
C ALA A 95 3.20 -9.77 -14.98
N LYS A 96 4.32 -9.86 -15.70
CA LYS A 96 5.34 -10.91 -15.53
C LYS A 96 6.65 -10.39 -14.95
N THR A 97 6.90 -9.09 -15.11
CA THR A 97 8.13 -8.43 -14.70
C THR A 97 7.79 -7.20 -13.86
N PHE A 98 8.40 -7.10 -12.69
CA PHE A 98 8.28 -6.00 -11.75
C PHE A 98 9.64 -5.32 -11.59
N ILE A 99 9.64 -3.99 -11.64
CA ILE A 99 10.83 -3.16 -11.47
C ILE A 99 10.56 -2.27 -10.25
N GLU A 100 11.31 -2.49 -9.17
CA GLU A 100 11.31 -1.64 -7.98
C GLU A 100 12.26 -0.48 -8.21
N CYS A 101 11.74 0.75 -8.25
CA CYS A 101 12.53 1.96 -8.41
C CYS A 101 12.80 2.60 -7.05
N GLY A 102 14.08 2.78 -6.69
CA GLY A 102 14.48 3.44 -5.45
C GLY A 102 15.42 2.58 -4.59
N PRO A 103 15.89 3.11 -3.44
CA PRO A 103 16.89 2.44 -2.62
C PRO A 103 16.32 1.20 -1.93
N GLY A 104 17.11 0.13 -1.90
CA GLY A 104 16.75 -1.13 -1.23
C GLY A 104 16.09 -2.14 -2.15
N ASN A 105 15.49 -3.19 -1.58
CA ASN A 105 14.89 -4.29 -2.34
C ASN A 105 13.68 -4.91 -1.62
N VAL A 106 12.98 -4.09 -0.84
CA VAL A 106 11.91 -4.56 0.03
C VAL A 106 10.73 -5.04 -0.80
N LEU A 107 10.32 -4.26 -1.81
CA LEU A 107 9.16 -4.61 -2.63
C LEU A 107 9.46 -5.84 -3.50
N GLN A 108 10.67 -5.95 -4.05
CA GLN A 108 11.14 -7.14 -4.75
C GLN A 108 10.98 -8.39 -3.86
N GLY A 109 11.43 -8.30 -2.60
CA GLY A 109 11.29 -9.38 -1.63
C GLY A 109 9.84 -9.74 -1.31
N LEU A 110 8.97 -8.73 -1.17
CA LEU A 110 7.53 -8.93 -0.92
C LEU A 110 6.82 -9.56 -2.14
N ILE A 111 7.11 -9.10 -3.35
CA ILE A 111 6.54 -9.65 -4.59
C ILE A 111 6.91 -11.14 -4.73
N LYS A 112 8.17 -11.51 -4.49
CA LYS A 112 8.62 -12.91 -4.55
C LYS A 112 7.96 -13.82 -3.50
N LYS A 113 7.47 -13.26 -2.38
CA LYS A 113 6.67 -14.01 -1.40
C LYS A 113 5.24 -14.26 -1.88
N ILE A 114 4.69 -13.36 -2.69
CA ILE A 114 3.35 -13.48 -3.28
C ILE A 114 3.39 -14.47 -4.44
N ASN A 115 4.34 -14.31 -5.36
CA ASN A 115 4.52 -15.22 -6.49
C ASN A 115 6.01 -15.37 -6.83
N LYS A 116 6.51 -16.61 -6.80
CA LYS A 116 7.93 -16.92 -7.07
C LYS A 116 8.26 -16.99 -8.57
N ASN A 117 7.25 -17.07 -9.43
CA ASN A 117 7.41 -17.30 -10.87
C ASN A 117 7.54 -15.99 -11.67
N VAL A 118 7.29 -14.83 -11.04
CA VAL A 118 7.46 -13.53 -11.69
C VAL A 118 8.90 -13.05 -11.58
N THR A 119 9.33 -12.27 -12.56
CA THR A 119 10.60 -11.55 -12.47
C THR A 119 10.39 -10.30 -11.62
N ALA A 120 11.21 -10.11 -10.59
CA ALA A 120 11.24 -8.88 -9.81
C ALA A 120 12.69 -8.43 -9.65
N ILE A 121 12.98 -7.20 -10.07
CA ILE A 121 14.31 -6.57 -10.04
C ILE A 121 14.23 -5.18 -9.42
N ASN A 122 15.36 -4.66 -8.96
CA ASN A 122 15.49 -3.30 -8.44
C ASN A 122 16.44 -2.49 -9.34
N VAL A 123 16.13 -1.20 -9.49
CA VAL A 123 16.91 -0.22 -10.27
C VAL A 123 17.19 1.03 -9.46
#